data_AF-A0A1V8SZ13-F1
#
_entry.id   AF-A0A1V8SZ13-F1
#
_cell.length_a   1.000
_cell.length_b   1.000
_cell.length_c   1.000
_cell.angle_alpha   90.00
_cell.angle_beta   90.00
_cell.angle_gamma   90.00
#
_symmetry.space_group_name_H-M   'P 1'
#
loop_
_entity.id
_entity.type
_entity.pdbx_description
1 polymer ?
#
loop_
_entity_poly.entity_id
_entity_poly.type
_entity_poly.pdbx_seq_one_letter_code
_entity_poly.pdbx_strand_id
1 'polypeptide(L)'
;MYVATTKRQVIHDSAELDEQQPLADRHTSSEQTRTLPPYDQSLSIRKLCILGVAISYGLSLLCFALSMYIYASTRGDKQQDQSVSYEHAPWLLHVAGIGPVSRTVIDLILNGAITICTEILGCIHTVSLRWALHRQGRLRYSSNLRLFTQANSSAANIWYVNGVSSAALITTYTAASQVLLVVADPRYYSPIPARGVMVNGMALLVMAFGLLTQAGIAHLCFYQHGARIPTWSSNVLTITLACLQTEPRTRHRDQRCMLSTHATKYTDCQPTQPQTVQPSLRMTDPSAHYVLLLVWLLCPAVVAWTIGTSLTNLNGWPDGFTSVYLTTNPAVSLLCGTLLIGAMQIFATLGLHSVEMLVNRSRDEVTWRHAYPSPRDRSQRESATGAPKAYNSIRAAATSWQSVGLYLLKPIIHWLFGNSVSELYGDDTGYVFGLMDPPYTAGLAGGALVVAVFATVLAWHRPKGAIPSTWGHIQTLADLIDDWGVGKVEKLYWGDK
;
A
#
# COMPACT_ATOMS: atom_id res chain seq x y z
N MET A 1 -93.12 -40.89 -30.53
CA MET A 1 -93.91 -39.64 -30.53
C MET A 1 -92.92 -38.50 -30.76
N TYR A 2 -93.10 -37.77 -31.88
CA TYR A 2 -92.32 -36.65 -32.41
C TYR A 2 -90.83 -36.83 -32.78
N VAL A 3 -90.66 -37.03 -34.08
CA VAL A 3 -89.51 -36.72 -34.92
C VAL A 3 -89.35 -35.20 -35.03
N ALA A 4 -88.12 -34.68 -34.95
CA ALA A 4 -87.73 -33.41 -35.58
C ALA A 4 -86.24 -33.41 -35.93
N THR A 5 -85.97 -33.71 -37.20
CA THR A 5 -84.76 -33.43 -37.97
C THR A 5 -84.51 -31.93 -38.11
N THR A 6 -83.25 -31.48 -38.03
CA THR A 6 -82.79 -30.31 -38.80
C THR A 6 -81.35 -30.51 -39.25
N LYS A 7 -81.16 -30.40 -40.57
CA LYS A 7 -79.92 -30.45 -41.36
C LYS A 7 -79.40 -29.03 -41.62
N ARG A 8 -78.13 -28.96 -42.03
CA ARG A 8 -77.33 -27.84 -42.65
C ARG A 8 -76.41 -27.12 -41.65
N GLN A 9 -75.15 -26.81 -41.98
CA GLN A 9 -74.45 -26.84 -43.27
C GLN A 9 -72.94 -26.97 -43.03
N VAL A 10 -72.28 -27.72 -43.90
CA VAL A 10 -70.83 -27.84 -44.05
C VAL A 10 -70.28 -26.53 -44.61
N ILE A 11 -69.27 -25.96 -43.97
CA ILE A 11 -68.23 -25.18 -44.65
C ILE A 11 -66.89 -25.81 -44.25
N HIS A 12 -66.26 -26.39 -45.25
CA HIS A 12 -64.86 -26.74 -45.28
C HIS A 12 -64.05 -25.44 -45.27
N ASP A 13 -63.10 -25.31 -44.35
CA ASP A 13 -61.85 -24.63 -44.66
C ASP A 13 -60.70 -25.46 -44.09
N SER A 14 -59.89 -25.93 -45.03
CA SER A 14 -58.70 -26.73 -44.89
C SER A 14 -57.50 -25.80 -44.96
N ALA A 15 -56.72 -25.71 -43.88
CA ALA A 15 -55.31 -25.31 -43.93
C ALA A 15 -54.59 -25.68 -42.62
N GLU A 16 -53.46 -26.37 -42.78
CA GLU A 16 -52.30 -26.41 -41.88
C GLU A 16 -52.37 -27.36 -40.66
N LEU A 17 -52.29 -28.65 -40.99
CA LEU A 17 -51.27 -29.51 -40.39
C LEU A 17 -49.89 -28.98 -40.80
N ASP A 18 -49.11 -28.45 -39.85
CA ASP A 18 -47.70 -28.81 -39.69
C ASP A 18 -47.09 -28.14 -38.45
N GLU A 19 -46.09 -28.84 -37.89
CA GLU A 19 -45.07 -28.33 -36.99
C GLU A 19 -45.33 -28.35 -35.46
N GLN A 20 -45.49 -29.57 -34.93
CA GLN A 20 -44.88 -29.93 -33.64
C GLN A 20 -43.34 -29.94 -33.79
N GLN A 21 -42.69 -28.79 -33.60
CA GLN A 21 -41.24 -28.71 -33.47
C GLN A 21 -40.79 -29.13 -32.05
N PRO A 22 -39.73 -29.94 -31.90
CA PRO A 22 -39.29 -30.43 -30.61
C PRO A 22 -38.60 -29.32 -29.79
N LEU A 23 -38.98 -29.25 -28.50
CA LEU A 23 -38.39 -28.41 -27.43
C LEU A 23 -36.89 -28.69 -27.12
N ALA A 24 -36.18 -29.41 -28.00
CA ALA A 24 -34.79 -29.82 -27.80
C ALA A 24 -33.76 -28.84 -28.42
N ASP A 25 -34.16 -27.93 -29.30
CA ASP A 25 -33.22 -27.05 -30.04
C ASP A 25 -33.03 -25.64 -29.45
N ARG A 26 -33.57 -25.35 -28.26
CA ARG A 26 -33.28 -24.08 -27.55
C ARG A 26 -31.99 -24.09 -26.73
N HIS A 27 -31.26 -25.22 -26.68
CA HIS A 27 -30.01 -25.34 -25.93
C HIS A 27 -28.74 -25.35 -26.79
N THR A 28 -28.83 -25.15 -28.10
CA THR A 28 -27.68 -25.22 -29.03
C THR A 28 -27.40 -23.92 -29.77
N SER A 29 -27.96 -22.79 -29.33
CA SER A 29 -27.75 -21.46 -29.94
C SER A 29 -27.26 -20.43 -28.92
N SER A 30 -26.12 -20.66 -28.27
CA SER A 30 -25.38 -19.58 -27.57
C SER A 30 -23.88 -19.83 -27.33
N GLU A 31 -23.17 -20.60 -28.16
CA GLU A 31 -21.71 -20.44 -28.26
C GLU A 31 -21.40 -19.29 -29.25
N GLN A 32 -22.00 -18.13 -29.02
CA GLN A 32 -21.34 -16.90 -29.42
C GLN A 32 -20.11 -16.80 -28.52
N THR A 33 -18.93 -16.92 -29.12
CA THR A 33 -17.67 -16.51 -28.50
C THR A 33 -17.86 -15.08 -28.00
N ARG A 34 -18.28 -14.90 -26.74
CA ARG A 34 -18.53 -13.57 -26.15
C ARG A 34 -17.22 -12.82 -26.24
N THR A 35 -17.11 -11.93 -27.23
CA THR A 35 -15.94 -11.10 -27.41
C THR A 35 -15.89 -10.13 -26.23
N LEU A 36 -15.00 -10.42 -25.27
CA LEU A 36 -14.82 -9.58 -24.10
C LEU A 36 -14.46 -8.15 -24.53
N PRO A 37 -15.00 -7.11 -23.88
CA PRO A 37 -14.71 -5.73 -24.24
C PRO A 37 -13.24 -5.37 -23.98
N PRO A 38 -12.69 -4.34 -24.65
CA PRO A 38 -11.36 -3.85 -24.33
C PRO A 38 -11.29 -3.31 -22.90
N TYR A 39 -10.14 -3.49 -22.24
CA TYR A 39 -9.88 -2.96 -20.90
C TYR A 39 -8.95 -1.73 -20.94
N ASP A 40 -9.03 -0.87 -19.91
CA ASP A 40 -8.15 0.30 -19.78
C ASP A 40 -6.71 -0.12 -19.42
N GLN A 41 -5.73 0.25 -20.24
CA GLN A 41 -4.31 0.00 -19.98
C GLN A 41 -3.70 1.01 -18.98
N SER A 42 -4.36 2.15 -18.76
CA SER A 42 -3.97 3.23 -17.86
C SER A 42 -2.55 3.79 -18.11
N LEU A 43 -2.31 4.24 -19.34
CA LEU A 43 -1.00 4.77 -19.76
C LEU A 43 -0.56 6.01 -18.96
N SER A 44 -1.49 6.78 -18.39
CA SER A 44 -1.18 7.93 -17.52
C SER A 44 -0.45 7.51 -16.25
N ILE A 45 -0.84 6.39 -15.63
CA ILE A 45 -0.16 5.83 -14.46
C ILE A 45 1.25 5.37 -14.86
N ARG A 46 1.37 4.71 -16.02
CA ARG A 46 2.68 4.31 -16.55
C ARG A 46 3.62 5.51 -16.71
N LYS A 47 3.14 6.63 -17.27
CA LYS A 47 3.92 7.87 -17.40
C LYS A 47 4.30 8.46 -16.04
N LEU A 48 3.37 8.49 -15.08
CA LEU A 48 3.65 8.95 -13.72
C LEU A 48 4.72 8.10 -13.04
N CYS A 49 4.65 6.78 -13.20
CA CYS A 49 5.65 5.86 -12.67
C CYS A 49 7.04 6.09 -13.27
N ILE A 50 7.13 6.31 -14.59
CA ILE A 50 8.41 6.64 -15.25
C ILE A 50 8.98 7.96 -14.70
N LEU A 51 8.12 8.99 -14.56
CA LEU A 51 8.51 10.26 -13.96
C LEU A 51 8.98 10.08 -12.51
N GLY A 52 8.29 9.29 -11.71
CA GLY A 52 8.67 9.02 -10.32
C GLY A 52 10.01 8.29 -10.19
N VAL A 53 10.33 7.38 -11.10
CA VAL A 53 11.67 6.76 -11.17
C VAL A 53 12.74 7.82 -11.47
N ALA A 54 12.52 8.69 -12.45
CA ALA A 54 13.45 9.76 -12.79
C ALA A 54 13.66 10.74 -11.62
N ILE A 55 12.58 11.16 -10.96
CA ILE A 55 12.64 12.02 -9.76
C ILE A 55 13.41 11.33 -8.63
N SER A 56 13.19 10.04 -8.41
CA SER A 56 13.86 9.29 -7.34
C SER A 56 15.37 9.15 -7.61
N TYR A 57 15.78 8.94 -8.85
CA TYR A 57 17.20 9.01 -9.24
C TYR A 57 17.79 10.40 -9.01
N GLY A 58 17.09 11.46 -9.43
CA GLY A 58 17.53 12.83 -9.21
C GLY A 58 17.69 13.18 -7.73
N LEU A 59 16.72 12.81 -6.90
CA LEU A 59 16.77 13.01 -5.46
C LEU A 59 17.91 12.21 -4.81
N SER A 60 18.11 10.96 -5.23
CA SER A 60 19.23 10.13 -4.75
C SER A 60 20.58 10.77 -5.09
N LEU A 61 20.78 11.24 -6.33
CA LEU A 61 22.00 11.94 -6.74
C LEU A 61 22.21 13.25 -5.97
N LEU A 62 21.14 14.01 -5.71
CA LEU A 62 21.19 15.22 -4.90
C LEU A 62 21.62 14.92 -3.46
N CYS A 63 21.04 13.89 -2.83
CA CYS A 63 21.40 13.47 -1.48
C CYS A 63 22.86 13.00 -1.41
N PHE A 64 23.31 12.25 -2.42
CA PHE A 64 24.71 11.83 -2.53
C PHE A 64 25.65 13.01 -2.69
N ALA A 65 25.35 13.96 -3.59
CA ALA A 65 26.17 15.14 -3.82
C ALA A 65 26.23 16.03 -2.57
N LEU A 66 25.11 16.24 -1.89
CA LEU A 66 25.06 17.01 -0.64
C LEU A 66 25.86 16.33 0.48
N SER A 67 25.75 15.01 0.59
CA SER A 67 26.55 14.21 1.54
C SER A 67 28.06 14.35 1.28
N MET A 68 28.48 14.21 0.01
CA MET A 68 29.89 14.39 -0.36
C MET A 68 30.38 15.82 -0.15
N TYR A 69 29.53 16.82 -0.38
CA TYR A 69 29.83 18.22 -0.11
C TYR A 69 30.04 18.48 1.39
N ILE A 70 29.15 17.94 2.24
CA ILE A 70 29.31 18.02 3.71
C ILE A 70 30.61 17.35 4.15
N TYR A 71 30.93 16.18 3.59
CA TYR A 71 32.19 15.50 3.88
C TYR A 71 33.42 16.32 3.45
N ALA A 72 33.39 16.93 2.26
CA ALA A 72 34.51 17.71 1.74
C ALA A 72 34.72 19.03 2.52
N SER A 73 33.64 19.73 2.87
CA SER A 73 33.69 20.98 3.64
C SER A 73 34.18 20.77 5.06
N THR A 74 33.69 19.74 5.75
CA THR A 74 34.12 19.41 7.12
C THR A 74 35.54 18.84 7.19
N ARG A 75 36.05 18.27 6.10
CA ARG A 75 37.44 17.79 6.00
C ARG A 75 38.46 18.91 5.79
N GLY A 76 38.04 20.04 5.20
CA GLY A 76 38.92 21.15 4.82
C GLY A 76 39.35 22.05 5.98
N ASP A 77 38.58 22.09 7.08
CA ASP A 77 38.76 22.96 8.24
C ASP A 77 39.88 22.50 9.20
N LYS A 78 40.99 21.96 8.67
CA LYS A 78 42.10 21.41 9.47
C LYS A 78 43.03 22.45 10.08
N GLN A 79 42.72 23.73 10.02
CA GLN A 79 43.69 24.78 10.32
C GLN A 79 43.00 25.91 11.06
N GLN A 80 43.42 26.13 12.33
CA GLN A 80 43.33 27.39 13.10
C GLN A 80 42.53 27.40 14.42
N ASP A 81 42.65 26.36 15.26
CA ASP A 81 42.85 26.63 16.70
C ASP A 81 43.48 25.46 17.45
N GLN A 82 44.64 25.69 18.05
CA GLN A 82 45.53 24.65 18.60
C GLN A 82 45.26 24.33 20.08
N SER A 83 44.13 24.79 20.65
CA SER A 83 43.92 24.72 22.10
C SER A 83 42.94 23.65 22.59
N VAL A 84 42.17 22.99 21.72
CA VAL A 84 41.34 21.84 22.15
C VAL A 84 41.24 20.79 21.03
N SER A 85 41.90 19.67 21.24
CA SER A 85 42.09 18.58 20.27
C SER A 85 40.88 17.64 20.19
N TYR A 86 39.70 18.16 19.79
CA TYR A 86 38.56 17.32 19.41
C TYR A 86 38.54 17.13 17.89
N GLU A 87 38.62 15.86 17.45
CA GLU A 87 38.45 15.51 16.03
C GLU A 87 37.11 16.08 15.55
N HIS A 88 37.16 17.06 14.65
CA HIS A 88 35.97 17.55 13.97
C HIS A 88 35.28 16.35 13.33
N ALA A 89 34.04 16.05 13.71
CA ALA A 89 33.31 14.94 13.13
C ALA A 89 33.14 15.19 11.62
N PRO A 90 33.88 14.47 10.74
CA PRO A 90 33.56 14.51 9.33
C PRO A 90 32.10 14.08 9.20
N TRP A 91 31.38 14.59 8.20
CA TRP A 91 29.96 14.31 7.95
C TRP A 91 28.93 15.12 8.73
N LEU A 92 29.29 16.04 9.64
CA LEU A 92 28.33 16.91 10.33
C LEU A 92 28.50 18.36 9.93
N LEU A 93 27.46 18.98 9.37
CA LEU A 93 27.45 20.41 9.02
C LEU A 93 26.56 21.19 9.99
N HIS A 94 27.14 22.15 10.72
CA HIS A 94 26.38 23.02 11.60
C HIS A 94 25.55 24.02 10.79
N VAL A 95 24.25 24.11 11.08
CA VAL A 95 23.34 25.04 10.40
C VAL A 95 22.78 26.05 11.40
N ALA A 96 23.20 27.30 11.28
CA ALA A 96 22.70 28.39 12.09
C ALA A 96 21.26 28.77 11.69
N GLY A 97 20.45 29.17 12.68
CA GLY A 97 19.12 29.76 12.45
C GLY A 97 17.96 28.77 12.33
N ILE A 98 18.20 27.46 12.47
CA ILE A 98 17.10 26.48 12.55
C ILE A 98 16.67 26.32 14.00
N GLY A 99 15.49 26.85 14.33
CA GLY A 99 14.86 26.62 15.63
C GLY A 99 14.28 25.21 15.78
N PRO A 100 13.93 24.77 17.01
CA PRO A 100 13.39 23.43 17.28
C PRO A 100 12.12 23.13 16.47
N VAL A 101 11.20 24.09 16.37
CA VAL A 101 9.96 23.95 15.59
C VAL A 101 10.28 23.78 14.10
N SER A 102 11.15 24.61 13.55
CA SER A 102 11.55 24.52 12.14
C SER A 102 12.17 23.17 11.81
N ARG A 103 13.01 22.62 12.69
CA ARG A 103 13.57 21.26 12.54
C ARG A 103 12.47 20.22 12.40
N THR A 104 11.55 20.18 13.35
CA THR A 104 10.47 19.17 13.35
C THR A 104 9.59 19.25 12.09
N VAL A 105 9.33 20.46 11.59
CA VAL A 105 8.57 20.69 10.35
C VAL A 105 9.36 20.22 9.11
N ILE A 106 10.67 20.49 9.05
CA ILE A 106 11.52 20.01 7.95
C ILE A 106 11.57 18.48 7.94
N ASP A 107 11.70 17.84 9.10
CA ASP A 107 11.71 16.37 9.20
C ASP A 107 10.38 15.76 8.71
N LEU A 108 9.25 16.41 9.01
CA LEU A 108 7.94 15.98 8.51
C LEU A 108 7.85 16.12 6.98
N ILE A 109 8.32 17.25 6.43
CA ILE A 109 8.35 17.49 4.98
C ILE A 109 9.22 16.43 4.28
N LEU A 110 10.39 16.14 4.84
CA LEU A 110 11.31 15.14 4.30
C LEU A 110 10.69 13.74 4.31
N ASN A 111 10.08 13.34 5.43
CA ASN A 111 9.33 12.07 5.51
C ASN A 111 8.14 12.03 4.54
N GLY A 112 7.45 13.15 4.32
CA GLY A 112 6.41 13.29 3.29
C GLY A 112 6.93 13.08 1.88
N ALA A 113 8.04 13.74 1.52
CA ALA A 113 8.67 13.62 0.21
C ALA A 113 9.14 12.17 -0.06
N ILE A 114 9.81 11.55 0.94
CA ILE A 114 10.21 10.14 0.87
C ILE A 114 9.00 9.23 0.75
N THR A 115 7.91 9.49 1.47
CA THR A 115 6.67 8.72 1.31
C THR A 115 6.20 8.76 -0.14
N ILE A 116 6.08 9.95 -0.74
CA ILE A 116 5.63 10.09 -2.13
C ILE A 116 6.54 9.31 -3.11
N CYS A 117 7.85 9.45 -2.99
CA CYS A 117 8.81 8.74 -3.84
C CYS A 117 8.66 7.22 -3.68
N THR A 118 8.67 6.72 -2.44
CA THR A 118 8.63 5.29 -2.15
C THR A 118 7.29 4.64 -2.51
N GLU A 119 6.17 5.39 -2.45
CA GLU A 119 4.87 4.93 -2.94
C GLU A 119 4.85 4.75 -4.47
N ILE A 120 5.42 5.70 -5.23
CA ILE A 120 5.46 5.59 -6.70
C ILE A 120 6.34 4.41 -7.13
N LEU A 121 7.52 4.26 -6.51
CA LEU A 121 8.40 3.10 -6.75
C LEU A 121 7.71 1.78 -6.34
N GLY A 122 7.02 1.80 -5.21
CA GLY A 122 6.22 0.69 -4.71
C GLY A 122 5.07 0.28 -5.63
N CYS A 123 4.44 1.23 -6.32
CA CYS A 123 3.40 0.99 -7.31
C CYS A 123 3.94 0.16 -8.48
N ILE A 124 5.10 0.53 -9.02
CA ILE A 124 5.76 -0.18 -10.13
C ILE A 124 6.06 -1.63 -9.73
N HIS A 125 6.66 -1.80 -8.56
CA HIS A 125 6.98 -3.12 -8.02
C HIS A 125 5.72 -3.96 -7.85
N THR A 126 4.65 -3.39 -7.29
CA THR A 126 3.36 -4.09 -7.08
C THR A 126 2.71 -4.51 -8.40
N VAL A 127 2.70 -3.63 -9.42
CA VAL A 127 2.17 -3.97 -10.76
C VAL A 127 3.01 -5.06 -11.41
N SER A 128 4.34 -4.96 -11.33
CA SER A 128 5.25 -5.98 -11.87
C SER A 128 5.02 -7.34 -11.22
N LEU A 129 4.95 -7.38 -9.88
CA LEU A 129 4.68 -8.58 -9.09
C LEU A 129 3.32 -9.19 -9.42
N ARG A 130 2.26 -8.36 -9.52
CA ARG A 130 0.91 -8.82 -9.88
C ARG A 130 0.94 -9.61 -11.19
N TRP A 131 1.56 -9.05 -12.23
CA TRP A 131 1.60 -9.70 -13.54
C TRP A 131 2.62 -10.85 -13.60
N ALA A 132 3.65 -10.85 -12.75
CA ALA A 132 4.52 -12.00 -12.57
C ALA A 132 3.77 -13.19 -11.92
N LEU A 133 2.97 -12.94 -10.88
CA LEU A 133 2.12 -13.95 -10.25
C LEU A 133 1.02 -14.45 -11.18
N HIS A 134 0.47 -13.57 -12.02
CA HIS A 134 -0.50 -13.94 -13.05
C HIS A 134 0.09 -14.99 -13.99
N ARG A 135 1.29 -14.75 -14.54
CA ARG A 135 1.97 -15.72 -15.41
C ARG A 135 2.28 -17.07 -14.75
N GLN A 136 2.33 -17.11 -13.42
CA GLN A 136 2.51 -18.34 -12.66
C GLN A 136 1.19 -19.04 -12.32
N GLY A 137 0.04 -18.43 -12.64
CA GLY A 137 -1.28 -18.87 -12.16
C GLY A 137 -1.45 -18.81 -10.65
N ARG A 138 -0.67 -17.96 -9.96
CA ARG A 138 -0.71 -17.80 -8.49
C ARG A 138 -1.42 -16.52 -8.06
N LEU A 139 -1.88 -15.70 -9.00
CA LEU A 139 -2.60 -14.47 -8.71
C LEU A 139 -4.05 -14.77 -8.30
N ARG A 140 -4.33 -14.69 -6.99
CA ARG A 140 -5.69 -14.88 -6.44
C ARG A 140 -6.43 -13.57 -6.22
N TYR A 141 -5.71 -12.56 -5.73
CA TYR A 141 -6.25 -11.25 -5.43
C TYR A 141 -5.57 -10.18 -6.31
N SER A 142 -6.29 -9.13 -6.64
CA SER A 142 -5.79 -7.89 -7.27
C SER A 142 -4.60 -7.27 -6.51
N SER A 143 -4.65 -7.37 -5.18
CA SER A 143 -3.69 -6.79 -4.25
C SER A 143 -3.08 -7.87 -3.36
N ASN A 144 -1.75 -7.99 -3.42
CA ASN A 144 -0.97 -8.94 -2.62
C ASN A 144 0.08 -8.20 -1.82
N LEU A 145 0.50 -8.78 -0.70
CA LEU A 145 1.49 -8.18 0.18
C LEU A 145 2.88 -8.28 -0.49
N ARG A 146 3.34 -7.17 -1.08
CA ARG A 146 4.55 -7.15 -1.93
C ARG A 146 5.82 -7.64 -1.23
N LEU A 147 5.91 -7.44 0.08
CA LEU A 147 7.10 -7.77 0.88
C LEU A 147 7.24 -9.28 1.13
N PHE A 148 6.12 -10.02 1.11
CA PHE A 148 6.10 -11.45 1.46
C PHE A 148 5.69 -12.36 0.29
N THR A 149 5.30 -11.77 -0.84
CA THR A 149 4.87 -12.53 -2.01
C THR A 149 5.97 -12.53 -3.06
N GLN A 150 6.38 -13.72 -3.52
CA GLN A 150 7.46 -13.90 -4.48
C GLN A 150 6.99 -14.52 -5.79
N ALA A 151 7.67 -14.18 -6.88
CA ALA A 151 7.49 -14.76 -8.20
C ALA A 151 8.83 -15.24 -8.79
N ASN A 152 9.05 -16.56 -8.77
CA ASN A 152 10.24 -17.23 -9.32
C ASN A 152 10.51 -16.99 -10.82
N SER A 153 9.54 -16.47 -11.57
CA SER A 153 9.63 -16.22 -13.01
C SER A 153 10.15 -14.82 -13.34
N SER A 154 10.51 -14.03 -12.34
CA SER A 154 10.97 -12.65 -12.50
C SER A 154 12.13 -12.39 -11.56
N ALA A 155 13.30 -12.09 -12.10
CA ALA A 155 14.46 -11.78 -11.29
C ALA A 155 14.25 -10.54 -10.39
N ALA A 156 13.40 -9.59 -10.81
CA ALA A 156 13.04 -8.42 -10.00
C ALA A 156 12.09 -8.73 -8.82
N ASN A 157 11.40 -9.88 -8.80
CA ASN A 157 10.32 -10.19 -7.85
C ASN A 157 10.57 -11.47 -7.02
N ILE A 158 11.82 -11.92 -6.94
CA ILE A 158 12.26 -13.02 -6.07
C ILE A 158 12.41 -12.56 -4.62
N TRP A 159 12.31 -13.50 -3.67
CA TRP A 159 12.26 -13.18 -2.24
C TRP A 159 13.43 -12.31 -1.76
N TYR A 160 14.66 -12.53 -2.25
CA TYR A 160 15.82 -11.76 -1.79
C TYR A 160 15.82 -10.34 -2.35
N VAL A 161 15.35 -10.12 -3.58
CA VAL A 161 15.18 -8.77 -4.14
C VAL A 161 14.07 -8.02 -3.40
N ASN A 162 12.98 -8.71 -3.04
CA ASN A 162 11.95 -8.14 -2.18
C ASN A 162 12.50 -7.79 -0.80
N GLY A 163 13.35 -8.65 -0.24
CA GLY A 163 14.07 -8.39 1.01
C GLY A 163 14.96 -7.15 0.93
N VAL A 164 15.77 -7.03 -0.13
CA VAL A 164 16.61 -5.85 -0.39
C VAL A 164 15.75 -4.59 -0.58
N SER A 165 14.65 -4.67 -1.31
CA SER A 165 13.71 -3.55 -1.49
C SER A 165 13.10 -3.10 -0.15
N SER A 166 12.80 -4.05 0.73
CA SER A 166 12.28 -3.81 2.08
C SER A 166 13.33 -3.15 2.97
N ALA A 167 14.56 -3.68 2.97
CA ALA A 167 15.68 -3.10 3.70
C ALA A 167 15.93 -1.66 3.23
N ALA A 168 15.98 -1.44 1.91
CA ALA A 168 16.14 -0.11 1.32
C ALA A 168 15.00 0.85 1.70
N LEU A 169 13.76 0.37 1.78
CA LEU A 169 12.61 1.15 2.26
C LEU A 169 12.82 1.61 3.70
N ILE A 170 13.17 0.67 4.58
CA ILE A 170 13.38 0.93 6.01
C ILE A 170 14.54 1.90 6.20
N THR A 171 15.67 1.66 5.54
CA THR A 171 16.85 2.54 5.65
C THR A 171 16.56 3.94 5.12
N THR A 172 15.76 4.08 4.05
CA THR A 172 15.40 5.41 3.51
C THR A 172 14.59 6.22 4.52
N TYR A 173 13.55 5.64 5.14
CA TYR A 173 12.76 6.36 6.16
C TYR A 173 13.55 6.62 7.44
N THR A 174 14.42 5.70 7.82
CA THR A 174 15.30 5.85 8.98
C THR A 174 16.26 7.00 8.75
N ALA A 175 16.96 6.98 7.62
CA ALA A 175 17.89 8.02 7.25
C ALA A 175 17.22 9.38 7.10
N ALA A 176 16.03 9.45 6.51
CA ALA A 176 15.23 10.68 6.43
C ALA A 176 14.98 11.30 7.81
N SER A 177 14.75 10.45 8.83
CA SER A 177 14.51 10.89 10.21
C SER A 177 15.78 11.30 10.96
N GLN A 178 16.96 10.93 10.47
CA GLN A 178 18.26 11.24 11.08
C GLN A 178 19.04 12.33 10.31
N VAL A 179 18.45 12.95 9.28
CA VAL A 179 19.12 14.02 8.51
C VAL A 179 19.42 15.23 9.39
N LEU A 180 18.52 15.59 10.31
CA LEU A 180 18.71 16.71 11.22
C LEU A 180 18.97 16.20 12.64
N LEU A 181 20.16 16.43 13.18
CA LEU A 181 20.55 16.06 14.54
C LEU A 181 20.49 17.28 15.47
N VAL A 182 20.22 17.02 16.75
CA VAL A 182 20.37 18.03 17.81
C VAL A 182 21.80 18.01 18.30
N VAL A 183 22.31 19.19 18.61
CA VAL A 183 23.58 19.37 19.33
C VAL A 183 23.28 19.59 20.80
N ALA A 184 23.79 18.70 21.65
CA ALA A 184 23.66 18.89 23.10
C ALA A 184 24.80 19.75 23.65
N ASP A 185 24.45 20.61 24.61
CA ASP A 185 25.44 21.23 25.49
C ASP A 185 25.70 20.29 26.68
N PRO A 186 26.88 19.65 26.76
CA PRO A 186 27.20 18.71 27.84
C PRO A 186 27.33 19.39 29.22
N ARG A 187 27.29 20.73 29.28
CA ARG A 187 27.38 21.48 30.55
C ARG A 187 26.04 21.58 31.28
N TYR A 188 24.93 21.18 30.67
CA TYR A 188 23.60 21.26 31.26
C TYR A 188 22.95 19.87 31.35
N TYR A 189 22.87 19.34 32.56
CA TYR A 189 22.18 18.08 32.90
C TYR A 189 20.64 18.23 33.02
N SER A 190 20.03 19.28 32.45
CA SER A 190 18.57 19.55 32.50
C SER A 190 18.18 20.65 31.49
N PRO A 191 16.88 20.76 31.15
CA PRO A 191 16.38 20.49 29.79
C PRO A 191 17.12 21.36 28.75
N ILE A 192 17.84 20.69 27.87
CA ILE A 192 18.89 21.22 26.99
C ILE A 192 18.41 22.45 26.19
N PRO A 193 19.00 23.64 26.35
CA PRO A 193 18.98 24.63 25.29
C PRO A 193 19.87 24.09 24.16
N ALA A 194 19.26 23.48 23.14
CA ALA A 194 19.97 22.99 21.96
C ALA A 194 20.85 24.13 21.40
N ARG A 195 22.16 23.91 21.31
CA ARG A 195 23.09 24.93 20.76
C ARG A 195 22.83 25.19 19.28
N GLY A 196 22.31 24.19 18.58
CA GLY A 196 22.00 24.28 17.16
C GLY A 196 21.49 22.97 16.59
N VAL A 197 21.30 22.97 15.27
CA VAL A 197 20.94 21.80 14.48
C VAL A 197 22.10 21.50 13.54
N MET A 198 22.48 20.23 13.46
CA MET A 198 23.49 19.74 12.51
C MET A 198 22.82 18.90 11.43
N VAL A 199 23.34 18.97 10.21
CA VAL A 199 22.95 18.10 9.10
C VAL A 199 23.88 16.89 9.07
N ASN A 200 23.28 15.70 9.17
CA ASN A 200 23.96 14.42 9.11
C ASN A 200 24.19 13.98 7.67
N GLY A 201 25.42 14.18 7.19
CA GLY A 201 25.89 13.75 5.89
C GLY A 201 25.87 12.22 5.72
N MET A 202 26.02 11.44 6.79
CA MET A 202 25.95 9.98 6.74
C MET A 202 24.52 9.50 6.50
N ALA A 203 23.55 10.09 7.20
CA ALA A 203 22.14 9.81 6.94
C ALA A 203 21.76 10.16 5.49
N LEU A 204 22.19 11.31 4.96
CA LEU A 204 21.99 11.66 3.55
C LEU A 204 22.58 10.62 2.58
N LEU A 205 23.75 10.06 2.91
CA LEU A 205 24.38 9.00 2.12
C LEU A 205 23.56 7.71 2.14
N VAL A 206 23.14 7.26 3.33
CA VAL A 206 22.30 6.07 3.50
C VAL A 206 20.97 6.24 2.78
N MET A 207 20.35 7.42 2.87
CA MET A 207 19.12 7.76 2.15
C MET A 207 19.32 7.70 0.63
N ALA A 208 20.45 8.22 0.12
CA ALA A 208 20.78 8.16 -1.30
C ALA A 208 20.87 6.71 -1.80
N PHE A 209 21.56 5.83 -1.08
CA PHE A 209 21.67 4.40 -1.42
C PHE A 209 20.34 3.66 -1.33
N GLY A 210 19.53 3.96 -0.31
CA GLY A 210 18.19 3.40 -0.15
C GLY A 210 17.29 3.74 -1.34
N LEU A 211 17.18 5.03 -1.69
CA LEU A 211 16.40 5.49 -2.85
C LEU A 211 16.95 4.94 -4.17
N LEU A 212 18.27 4.90 -4.33
CA LEU A 212 18.91 4.37 -5.55
C LEU A 212 18.57 2.90 -5.74
N THR A 213 18.61 2.11 -4.67
CA THR A 213 18.29 0.69 -4.68
C THR A 213 16.82 0.48 -5.06
N GLN A 214 15.89 1.23 -4.46
CA GLN A 214 14.47 1.13 -4.81
C GLN A 214 14.18 1.57 -6.25
N ALA A 215 14.80 2.67 -6.71
CA ALA A 215 14.68 3.14 -8.08
C ALA A 215 15.25 2.12 -9.07
N GLY A 216 16.40 1.51 -8.75
CA GLY A 216 17.02 0.44 -9.53
C GLY A 216 16.14 -0.80 -9.66
N ILE A 217 15.52 -1.25 -8.56
CA ILE A 217 14.58 -2.39 -8.60
C ILE A 217 13.33 -2.04 -9.42
N ALA A 218 12.78 -0.84 -9.26
CA ALA A 218 11.65 -0.38 -10.05
C ALA A 218 11.98 -0.27 -11.55
N HIS A 219 13.19 0.20 -11.89
CA HIS A 219 13.69 0.23 -13.25
C HIS A 219 13.86 -1.19 -13.81
N LEU A 220 14.42 -2.12 -13.03
CA LEU A 220 14.54 -3.52 -13.43
C LEU A 220 13.16 -4.16 -13.69
N CYS A 221 12.15 -3.82 -12.88
CA CYS A 221 10.77 -4.22 -13.10
C CYS A 221 10.24 -3.73 -14.46
N PHE A 222 10.49 -2.48 -14.82
CA PHE A 222 10.14 -1.91 -16.11
C PHE A 222 10.86 -2.58 -17.27
N TYR A 223 12.17 -2.77 -17.15
CA TYR A 223 12.98 -3.37 -18.21
C TYR A 223 12.55 -4.80 -18.52
N GLN A 224 12.33 -5.61 -17.49
CA GLN A 224 11.97 -7.03 -17.68
C GLN A 224 10.50 -7.24 -18.08
N HIS A 225 9.59 -6.42 -17.57
CA HIS A 225 8.15 -6.69 -17.67
C HIS A 225 7.33 -5.59 -18.33
N GLY A 226 7.91 -4.43 -18.63
CA GLY A 226 7.19 -3.25 -19.11
C GLY A 226 6.34 -3.50 -20.36
N ALA A 227 6.84 -4.31 -21.30
CA ALA A 227 6.11 -4.68 -22.51
C ALA A 227 5.05 -5.78 -22.30
N ARG A 228 5.15 -6.54 -21.20
CA ARG A 228 4.30 -7.69 -20.88
C ARG A 228 3.27 -7.39 -19.80
N ILE A 229 3.13 -6.14 -19.38
CA ILE A 229 2.12 -5.68 -18.42
C ILE A 229 0.86 -5.29 -19.21
N PRO A 230 -0.23 -6.05 -19.10
CA PRO A 230 -1.48 -5.76 -19.80
C PRO A 230 -2.07 -4.42 -19.38
N THR A 231 -2.17 -4.16 -18.07
CA THR A 231 -2.69 -2.89 -17.54
C THR A 231 -1.95 -2.40 -16.30
N TRP A 232 -1.83 -1.09 -16.20
CA TRP A 232 -1.32 -0.34 -15.04
C TRP A 232 -2.45 0.15 -14.12
N SER A 233 -3.71 -0.12 -14.47
CA SER A 233 -4.86 0.26 -13.65
C SER A 233 -4.83 -0.43 -12.28
N SER A 234 -5.27 0.29 -11.26
CA SER A 234 -5.52 -0.28 -9.93
C SER A 234 -6.97 -0.74 -9.77
N ASN A 235 -7.81 -0.60 -10.79
CA ASN A 235 -9.20 -1.04 -10.74
C ASN A 235 -9.31 -2.56 -10.87
N VAL A 236 -9.92 -3.19 -9.87
CA VAL A 236 -10.14 -4.64 -9.80
C VAL A 236 -10.91 -5.20 -11.00
N LEU A 237 -11.87 -4.45 -11.56
CA LEU A 237 -12.67 -4.88 -12.71
C LEU A 237 -11.81 -4.94 -13.97
N THR A 238 -11.00 -3.90 -14.21
CA THR A 238 -10.05 -3.84 -15.33
C THR A 238 -9.02 -4.96 -15.23
N ILE A 239 -8.50 -5.21 -14.02
CA ILE A 239 -7.54 -6.30 -13.77
C ILE A 239 -8.18 -7.65 -14.09
N THR A 240 -9.40 -7.89 -13.60
CA THR A 240 -10.11 -9.17 -13.81
C THR A 240 -10.40 -9.40 -15.29
N LEU A 241 -10.84 -8.37 -16.01
CA LEU A 241 -11.07 -8.43 -17.46
C LEU A 241 -9.78 -8.72 -18.23
N ALA A 242 -8.66 -8.09 -17.86
CA ALA A 242 -7.36 -8.37 -18.45
C ALA A 242 -6.90 -9.82 -18.16
N CYS A 243 -7.17 -10.37 -16.97
CA CYS A 243 -6.89 -11.77 -16.64
C CYS A 243 -7.72 -12.74 -17.49
N LEU A 244 -9.01 -12.47 -17.67
CA LEU A 244 -9.91 -13.27 -18.51
C LEU A 244 -9.45 -13.33 -19.98
N GLN A 245 -8.90 -12.23 -20.50
CA GLN A 245 -8.42 -12.17 -21.89
C GLN A 245 -7.04 -12.79 -22.10
N THR A 246 -6.19 -12.77 -21.07
CA THR A 246 -4.77 -13.15 -21.23
C THR A 246 -4.50 -14.61 -20.87
N GLU A 247 -5.26 -15.21 -19.93
CA GLU A 247 -4.96 -16.56 -19.44
C GLU A 247 -6.20 -17.48 -19.42
N PRO A 248 -6.09 -18.71 -19.95
CA PRO A 248 -7.20 -19.65 -19.97
C PRO A 248 -7.57 -20.22 -18.59
N ARG A 249 -6.87 -19.89 -17.51
CA ARG A 249 -7.17 -20.38 -16.15
C ARG A 249 -8.24 -19.56 -15.44
N THR A 250 -8.24 -18.25 -15.67
CA THR A 250 -9.34 -17.40 -15.21
C THR A 250 -10.44 -17.55 -16.24
N ARG A 251 -11.51 -18.25 -15.88
CA ARG A 251 -12.68 -18.42 -16.73
C ARG A 251 -13.92 -18.25 -15.87
N HIS A 252 -14.96 -17.68 -16.45
CA HIS A 252 -16.28 -17.71 -15.83
C HIS A 252 -16.67 -19.17 -15.60
N ARG A 253 -17.01 -19.52 -14.36
CA ARG A 253 -17.55 -20.83 -14.00
C ARG A 253 -19.03 -20.69 -13.75
N ASP A 254 -19.81 -21.46 -14.49
CA ASP A 254 -21.27 -21.45 -14.34
C ASP A 254 -21.67 -21.92 -12.94
N GLN A 255 -22.86 -21.48 -12.49
CA GLN A 255 -23.45 -21.80 -11.19
C GLN A 255 -22.71 -21.25 -9.95
N ARG A 256 -21.79 -20.29 -10.15
CA ARG A 256 -21.08 -19.62 -9.05
C ARG A 256 -21.42 -18.13 -8.87
N CYS A 257 -22.46 -17.66 -9.55
CA CYS A 257 -22.86 -16.24 -9.61
C CYS A 257 -23.36 -15.64 -8.27
N MET A 258 -23.49 -16.42 -7.20
CA MET A 258 -23.87 -15.92 -5.86
C MET A 258 -22.90 -16.33 -4.75
N LEU A 259 -21.76 -16.93 -5.08
CA LEU A 259 -20.80 -17.40 -4.09
C LEU A 259 -19.82 -16.28 -3.70
N SER A 260 -19.81 -15.92 -2.41
CA SER A 260 -18.78 -15.02 -1.88
C SER A 260 -17.42 -15.73 -1.83
N THR A 261 -16.34 -14.96 -1.80
CA THR A 261 -14.98 -15.52 -1.68
C THR A 261 -14.80 -16.39 -0.43
N HIS A 262 -15.52 -16.10 0.65
CA HIS A 262 -15.52 -16.98 1.83
C HIS A 262 -16.24 -18.30 1.55
N ALA A 263 -17.43 -18.25 0.94
CA ALA A 263 -18.23 -19.44 0.64
C ALA A 263 -17.50 -20.39 -0.32
N THR A 264 -16.74 -19.86 -1.29
CA THR A 264 -15.95 -20.69 -2.22
C THR A 264 -14.91 -21.59 -1.57
N LYS A 265 -14.56 -21.39 -0.29
CA LYS A 265 -13.62 -22.27 0.43
C LYS A 265 -14.27 -23.51 1.04
N TYR A 266 -15.58 -23.46 1.30
CA TYR A 266 -16.28 -24.46 2.11
C TYR A 266 -17.38 -25.19 1.34
N THR A 267 -17.83 -24.63 0.22
CA THR A 267 -18.96 -25.17 -0.54
C THR A 267 -18.55 -25.41 -1.98
N ASP A 268 -18.67 -26.66 -2.43
CA ASP A 268 -18.62 -26.98 -3.85
C ASP A 268 -19.96 -26.68 -4.49
N CYS A 269 -19.98 -25.63 -5.33
CA CYS A 269 -20.98 -25.37 -6.38
C CYS A 269 -22.47 -25.40 -5.96
N GLN A 270 -22.82 -25.25 -4.68
CA GLN A 270 -24.23 -25.17 -4.30
C GLN A 270 -24.78 -23.76 -4.47
N PRO A 271 -25.96 -23.61 -5.11
CA PRO A 271 -26.65 -22.33 -5.22
C PRO A 271 -26.82 -21.70 -3.84
N THR A 272 -26.33 -20.49 -3.67
CA THR A 272 -26.39 -19.77 -2.40
C THR A 272 -27.39 -18.64 -2.49
N GLN A 273 -28.24 -18.49 -1.48
CA GLN A 273 -29.16 -17.36 -1.43
C GLN A 273 -28.42 -16.04 -1.13
N PRO A 274 -28.91 -14.90 -1.64
CA PRO A 274 -28.36 -13.59 -1.33
C PRO A 274 -28.37 -13.34 0.18
N GLN A 275 -27.23 -12.93 0.72
CA GLN A 275 -27.11 -12.56 2.13
C GLN A 275 -27.27 -11.06 2.30
N THR A 276 -27.93 -10.63 3.38
CA THR A 276 -28.09 -9.21 3.71
C THR A 276 -26.79 -8.57 4.21
N VAL A 277 -25.92 -9.38 4.82
CA VAL A 277 -24.62 -8.99 5.36
C VAL A 277 -23.58 -10.01 4.90
N GLN A 278 -22.50 -9.50 4.31
CA GLN A 278 -21.45 -10.31 3.70
C GLN A 278 -20.28 -10.49 4.68
N PRO A 279 -19.47 -11.56 4.53
CA PRO A 279 -18.36 -11.84 5.42
C PRO A 279 -17.28 -10.74 5.34
N SER A 280 -16.74 -10.40 6.51
CA SER A 280 -15.66 -9.41 6.63
C SER A 280 -14.34 -9.94 6.04
N LEU A 281 -13.45 -9.03 5.64
CA LEU A 281 -12.13 -9.36 5.09
C LEU A 281 -11.33 -10.32 6.00
N ARG A 282 -11.42 -10.15 7.32
CA ARG A 282 -10.77 -11.03 8.30
C ARG A 282 -11.19 -12.49 8.17
N MET A 283 -12.44 -12.77 7.81
CA MET A 283 -12.95 -14.14 7.64
C MET A 283 -12.52 -14.70 6.28
N THR A 284 -12.47 -13.84 5.26
CA THR A 284 -12.16 -14.22 3.88
C THR A 284 -10.68 -14.50 3.66
N ASP A 285 -9.76 -13.79 4.31
CA ASP A 285 -8.32 -13.99 4.09
C ASP A 285 -7.51 -14.03 5.40
N PRO A 286 -6.76 -15.12 5.67
CA PRO A 286 -5.92 -15.23 6.86
C PRO A 286 -4.81 -14.17 6.93
N SER A 287 -4.34 -13.62 5.80
CA SER A 287 -3.35 -12.53 5.79
C SER A 287 -3.81 -11.32 6.60
N ALA A 288 -5.11 -11.00 6.59
CA ALA A 288 -5.64 -9.90 7.38
C ALA A 288 -5.46 -10.12 8.89
N HIS A 289 -5.49 -11.38 9.36
CA HIS A 289 -5.24 -11.70 10.76
C HIS A 289 -3.79 -11.39 11.16
N TYR A 290 -2.81 -11.77 10.33
CA TYR A 290 -1.39 -11.49 10.60
C TYR A 290 -1.10 -9.99 10.57
N VAL A 291 -1.71 -9.23 9.65
CA VAL A 291 -1.56 -7.77 9.62
C VAL A 291 -2.14 -7.13 10.90
N LEU A 292 -3.33 -7.56 11.33
CA LEU A 292 -3.92 -7.06 12.58
C LEU A 292 -3.04 -7.40 13.78
N LEU A 293 -2.54 -8.63 13.87
CA LEU A 293 -1.64 -9.05 14.94
C LEU A 293 -0.39 -8.17 14.99
N LEU A 294 0.27 -7.94 13.84
CA LEU A 294 1.47 -7.11 13.76
C LEU A 294 1.23 -5.69 14.29
N VAL A 295 0.15 -5.03 13.85
CA VAL A 295 -0.14 -3.65 14.24
C VAL A 295 -0.60 -3.56 15.70
N TRP A 296 -1.37 -4.54 16.19
CA TRP A 296 -1.76 -4.59 17.60
C TRP A 296 -0.61 -4.93 18.54
N LEU A 297 0.41 -5.67 18.10
CA LEU A 297 1.64 -5.91 18.89
C LEU A 297 2.53 -4.67 18.97
N LEU A 298 2.50 -3.79 17.95
CA LEU A 298 3.26 -2.54 17.95
C LEU A 298 2.80 -1.59 19.06
N CYS A 299 1.49 -1.56 19.35
CA CYS A 299 0.91 -0.67 20.36
C CYS A 299 1.48 -0.89 21.78
N PRO A 300 1.37 -2.08 22.40
CA PRO A 300 1.93 -2.33 23.72
C PRO A 300 3.46 -2.25 23.72
N ALA A 301 4.13 -2.57 22.61
CA ALA A 301 5.57 -2.40 22.50
C ALA A 301 6.00 -0.93 22.63
N VAL A 302 5.33 -0.01 21.93
CA VAL A 302 5.62 1.43 22.03
C VAL A 302 5.17 1.99 23.38
N VAL A 303 4.05 1.55 23.94
CA VAL A 303 3.62 1.95 25.29
C VAL A 303 4.63 1.51 26.34
N ALA A 304 5.13 0.28 26.28
CA ALA A 304 6.18 -0.20 27.17
C ALA A 304 7.47 0.62 27.01
N TRP A 305 7.81 1.01 25.79
CA TRP A 305 8.93 1.92 25.53
C TRP A 305 8.71 3.29 26.19
N THR A 306 7.55 3.93 26.00
CA THR A 306 7.21 5.22 26.65
C THR A 306 7.24 5.13 28.17
N ILE A 307 6.74 4.05 28.76
CA ILE A 307 6.80 3.84 30.21
C ILE A 307 8.27 3.70 30.65
N GLY A 308 9.05 2.90 29.93
CA GLY A 308 10.47 2.71 30.21
C GLY A 308 11.24 4.03 30.24
N THR A 309 11.11 4.84 29.18
CA THR A 309 11.79 6.15 29.08
C THR A 309 11.29 7.16 30.11
N SER A 310 10.00 7.14 30.44
CA SER A 310 9.45 8.01 31.48
C SER A 310 9.96 7.62 32.88
N LEU A 311 10.06 6.32 33.18
CA LEU A 311 10.58 5.83 34.46
C LEU A 311 12.06 6.12 34.63
N THR A 312 12.86 6.02 33.57
CA THR A 312 14.28 6.42 33.62
C THR A 312 14.41 7.90 33.96
N ASN A 313 13.58 8.76 33.35
CA ASN A 313 13.61 10.20 33.61
C ASN A 313 13.18 10.55 35.04
N LEU A 314 12.18 9.85 35.59
CA LEU A 314 11.73 10.05 36.98
C LEU A 314 12.79 9.65 38.01
N ASN A 315 13.65 8.68 37.71
CA ASN A 315 14.70 8.22 38.61
C ASN A 315 15.95 9.12 38.64
N GLY A 316 15.88 10.32 38.06
CA GLY A 316 16.98 11.28 38.05
C GLY A 316 18.18 10.84 37.20
N TRP A 317 17.99 9.82 36.36
CA TRP A 317 18.94 9.57 35.27
C TRP A 317 18.72 10.71 34.28
N PRO A 318 19.75 11.54 34.02
CA PRO A 318 19.59 12.66 33.10
C PRO A 318 19.06 12.12 31.77
N ASP A 319 17.88 12.61 31.40
CA ASP A 319 17.18 12.43 30.12
C ASP A 319 17.34 11.07 29.42
N GLY A 320 16.96 9.96 30.05
CA GLY A 320 16.71 8.69 29.37
C GLY A 320 17.87 8.18 28.49
N PHE A 321 19.10 8.67 28.73
CA PHE A 321 20.24 8.40 27.89
C PHE A 321 20.63 6.94 28.07
N THR A 322 20.23 6.11 27.11
CA THR A 322 20.89 4.83 26.92
C THR A 322 22.08 5.11 26.02
N SER A 323 23.21 5.50 26.62
CA SER A 323 24.45 5.74 25.90
C SER A 323 24.97 4.40 25.36
N VAL A 324 24.62 4.08 24.11
CA VAL A 324 25.21 2.93 23.41
C VAL A 324 26.50 3.43 22.75
N TYR A 325 27.62 3.23 23.42
CA TYR A 325 28.94 3.51 22.85
C TYR A 325 29.27 2.45 21.81
N LEU A 326 29.09 2.78 20.52
CA LEU A 326 29.35 1.85 19.43
C LEU A 326 30.83 1.84 19.02
N THR A 327 31.48 3.00 18.97
CA THR A 327 32.86 3.16 18.48
C THR A 327 33.40 4.56 18.74
N THR A 328 34.73 4.72 18.70
CA THR A 328 35.42 6.02 18.74
C THR A 328 35.43 6.74 17.39
N ASN A 329 35.18 6.05 16.28
CA ASN A 329 35.12 6.68 14.96
C ASN A 329 33.73 7.31 14.74
N PRO A 330 33.61 8.64 14.60
CA PRO A 330 32.31 9.32 14.52
C PRO A 330 31.49 8.89 13.30
N ALA A 331 32.12 8.64 12.16
CA ALA A 331 31.42 8.22 10.94
C ALA A 331 30.82 6.80 11.10
N VAL A 332 31.57 5.88 11.70
CA VAL A 332 31.09 4.53 12.01
C VAL A 332 30.01 4.58 13.08
N SER A 333 30.14 5.48 14.07
CA SER A 333 29.13 5.67 15.12
C SER A 333 27.79 6.13 14.53
N LEU A 334 27.80 7.18 13.69
CA LEU A 334 26.61 7.67 12.98
C LEU A 334 25.98 6.57 12.10
N LEU A 335 26.79 5.80 11.36
CA LEU A 335 26.29 4.70 10.53
C LEU A 335 25.64 3.61 11.39
N CYS A 336 26.31 3.15 12.44
CA CYS A 336 25.81 2.11 13.32
C CYS A 336 24.56 2.56 14.10
N GLY A 337 24.52 3.81 14.56
CA GLY A 337 23.33 4.42 15.16
C GLY A 337 22.15 4.40 14.19
N THR A 338 22.37 4.81 12.96
CA THR A 338 21.32 4.88 11.94
C THR A 338 20.81 3.47 11.63
N LEU A 339 21.69 2.48 11.54
CA LEU A 339 21.29 1.08 11.34
C LEU A 339 20.53 0.49 12.54
N LEU A 340 20.93 0.83 13.77
CA LEU A 340 20.26 0.39 15.00
C LEU A 340 18.84 0.97 15.09
N ILE A 341 18.70 2.28 14.85
CA ILE A 341 17.38 2.93 14.77
C ILE A 341 16.55 2.31 13.65
N GLY A 342 17.19 1.99 12.52
CA GLY A 342 16.54 1.31 11.41
C GLY A 342 16.00 -0.07 11.77
N ALA A 343 16.73 -0.82 12.61
CA ALA A 343 16.28 -2.11 13.12
C ALA A 343 15.02 -1.97 14.00
N MET A 344 14.94 -0.93 14.83
CA MET A 344 13.73 -0.62 15.60
C MET A 344 12.57 -0.19 14.68
N GLN A 345 12.88 0.55 13.61
CA GLN A 345 11.91 1.07 12.64
C GLN A 345 11.27 0.00 11.74
N ILE A 346 11.83 -1.23 11.71
CA ILE A 346 11.32 -2.36 10.93
C ILE A 346 9.83 -2.57 11.20
N PHE A 347 9.43 -2.64 12.48
CA PHE A 347 8.06 -2.98 12.84
C PHE A 347 7.05 -1.91 12.42
N ALA A 348 7.37 -0.64 12.61
CA ALA A 348 6.50 0.48 12.18
C ALA A 348 6.35 0.50 10.65
N THR A 349 7.47 0.36 9.92
CA THR A 349 7.49 0.39 8.46
C THR A 349 6.72 -0.79 7.87
N LEU A 350 6.98 -2.02 8.36
CA LEU A 350 6.27 -3.22 7.91
C LEU A 350 4.79 -3.17 8.29
N GLY A 351 4.45 -2.66 9.47
CA GLY A 351 3.06 -2.48 9.91
C GLY A 351 2.27 -1.61 8.94
N LEU A 352 2.75 -0.39 8.66
CA LEU A 352 2.10 0.55 7.75
C LEU A 352 1.94 0.00 6.32
N HIS A 353 2.99 -0.62 5.79
CA HIS A 353 2.94 -1.22 4.44
C HIS A 353 2.07 -2.47 4.40
N SER A 354 1.88 -3.16 5.53
CA SER A 354 0.94 -4.27 5.63
C SER A 354 -0.51 -3.80 5.67
N VAL A 355 -0.80 -2.68 6.33
CA VAL A 355 -2.13 -2.05 6.33
C VAL A 355 -2.53 -1.58 4.93
N GLU A 356 -1.58 -1.22 4.08
CA GLU A 356 -1.83 -0.90 2.66
C GLU A 356 -2.59 -2.00 1.92
N MET A 357 -2.29 -3.26 2.22
CA MET A 357 -3.02 -4.40 1.65
C MET A 357 -4.50 -4.39 2.07
N LEU A 358 -4.79 -4.09 3.34
CA LEU A 358 -6.16 -4.00 3.85
C LEU A 358 -6.94 -2.85 3.19
N VAL A 359 -6.28 -1.69 3.04
CA VAL A 359 -6.83 -0.52 2.36
C VAL A 359 -7.17 -0.86 0.91
N ASN A 360 -6.23 -1.48 0.17
CA ASN A 360 -6.44 -1.82 -1.23
C ASN A 360 -7.59 -2.81 -1.41
N ARG A 361 -7.71 -3.83 -0.55
CA ARG A 361 -8.83 -4.78 -0.61
C ARG A 361 -10.17 -4.16 -0.22
N SER A 362 -10.18 -3.27 0.76
CA SER A 362 -11.38 -2.53 1.12
C SER A 362 -11.83 -1.63 -0.03
N ARG A 363 -10.90 -0.98 -0.74
CA ARG A 363 -11.21 -0.17 -1.92
C ARG A 363 -11.71 -1.01 -3.09
N ASP A 364 -11.14 -2.18 -3.32
CA ASP A 364 -11.59 -3.11 -4.35
C ASP A 364 -13.03 -3.58 -4.07
N GLU A 365 -13.35 -3.90 -2.81
CA GLU A 365 -14.71 -4.25 -2.41
C GLU A 365 -15.68 -3.06 -2.59
N VAL A 366 -15.29 -1.84 -2.19
CA VAL A 366 -16.11 -0.64 -2.41
C VAL A 366 -16.35 -0.39 -3.90
N THR A 367 -15.34 -0.60 -4.75
CA THR A 367 -15.47 -0.48 -6.21
C THR A 367 -16.47 -1.48 -6.75
N TRP A 368 -16.40 -2.74 -6.30
CA TRP A 368 -17.37 -3.77 -6.65
C TRP A 368 -18.80 -3.42 -6.19
N ARG A 369 -18.95 -2.85 -4.99
CA ARG A 369 -20.26 -2.49 -4.42
C ARG A 369 -21.01 -1.43 -5.21
N HIS A 370 -20.31 -0.55 -5.93
CA HIS A 370 -20.96 0.39 -6.84
C HIS A 370 -21.67 -0.30 -8.02
N ALA A 371 -21.44 -1.58 -8.28
CA ALA A 371 -22.21 -2.31 -9.30
C ALA A 371 -23.68 -2.49 -8.87
N TYR A 372 -23.98 -2.46 -7.58
CA TYR A 372 -25.33 -2.65 -7.07
C TYR A 372 -26.06 -1.32 -6.84
N PRO A 373 -27.19 -1.07 -7.53
CA PRO A 373 -28.00 0.12 -7.26
C PRO A 373 -28.65 0.02 -5.87
N SER A 374 -28.36 0.99 -5.00
CA SER A 374 -28.97 1.05 -3.66
C SER A 374 -30.47 1.31 -3.75
N PRO A 375 -31.34 0.61 -3.00
CA PRO A 375 -32.78 0.85 -3.00
C PRO A 375 -33.19 2.29 -2.62
N ARG A 376 -32.33 3.00 -1.86
CA ARG A 376 -32.53 4.42 -1.51
C ARG A 376 -32.39 5.36 -2.71
N ASP A 377 -31.70 4.97 -3.78
CA ASP A 377 -31.52 5.76 -5.00
C ASP A 377 -32.62 5.51 -6.04
N ARG A 378 -33.68 4.75 -5.70
CA ARG A 378 -34.79 4.50 -6.64
C ARG A 378 -35.54 5.75 -7.07
N SER A 379 -35.54 6.82 -6.27
CA SER A 379 -36.10 8.12 -6.66
C SER A 379 -35.20 8.91 -7.62
N GLN A 380 -33.95 8.46 -7.83
CA GLN A 380 -32.94 9.09 -8.68
C GLN A 380 -32.49 8.12 -9.78
N ARG A 381 -33.48 7.52 -10.45
CA ARG A 381 -33.30 6.46 -11.46
C ARG A 381 -32.40 6.87 -12.65
N GLU A 382 -32.18 8.17 -12.86
CA GLU A 382 -31.26 8.70 -13.88
C GLU A 382 -29.78 8.75 -13.44
N SER A 383 -29.48 8.56 -12.14
CA SER A 383 -28.12 8.67 -11.59
C SER A 383 -27.63 7.42 -10.85
N ALA A 384 -28.16 6.23 -11.16
CA ALA A 384 -27.64 4.98 -10.62
C ALA A 384 -26.14 4.88 -10.95
N THR A 385 -25.28 5.04 -9.95
CA THR A 385 -23.82 5.04 -10.10
C THR A 385 -23.31 3.62 -10.26
N GLY A 386 -23.43 3.04 -11.46
CA GLY A 386 -22.80 1.74 -11.76
C GLY A 386 -21.29 1.77 -11.56
N ALA A 387 -20.68 0.61 -11.34
CA ALA A 387 -19.25 0.49 -11.07
C ALA A 387 -18.43 0.86 -12.32
N PRO A 388 -17.60 1.91 -12.27
CA PRO A 388 -16.83 2.34 -13.44
C PRO A 388 -15.75 1.30 -13.80
N LYS A 389 -15.69 0.92 -15.08
CA LYS A 389 -14.67 0.03 -15.68
C LYS A 389 -13.40 0.80 -16.06
N ALA A 390 -13.54 2.07 -16.44
CA ALA A 390 -12.44 2.99 -16.70
C ALA A 390 -12.52 4.11 -15.66
N TYR A 391 -11.46 4.29 -14.88
CA TYR A 391 -11.47 5.24 -13.78
C TYR A 391 -10.03 5.74 -13.50
N ASN A 392 -9.90 7.05 -13.30
CA ASN A 392 -8.63 7.70 -12.99
C ASN A 392 -8.11 7.23 -11.61
N SER A 393 -7.21 6.24 -11.58
CA SER A 393 -6.70 5.60 -10.35
C SER A 393 -6.10 6.58 -9.31
N ILE A 394 -5.23 7.48 -9.77
CA ILE A 394 -5.41 8.93 -9.64
C ILE A 394 -6.38 9.45 -8.56
N ARG A 395 -7.46 9.98 -9.12
CA ARG A 395 -8.53 10.68 -8.45
C ARG A 395 -9.14 9.86 -7.33
N ALA A 396 -9.50 8.59 -7.50
CA ALA A 396 -10.12 7.86 -6.38
C ALA A 396 -9.15 7.22 -5.38
N ALA A 397 -7.84 7.24 -5.63
CA ALA A 397 -6.90 7.12 -4.51
C ALA A 397 -6.96 8.39 -3.66
N ALA A 398 -6.99 9.57 -4.29
CA ALA A 398 -7.07 10.86 -3.61
C ALA A 398 -8.46 11.17 -2.98
N THR A 399 -9.56 10.55 -3.46
CA THR A 399 -10.90 10.75 -2.87
C THR A 399 -11.33 9.63 -1.94
N SER A 400 -10.59 8.51 -1.88
CA SER A 400 -10.88 7.42 -0.94
C SER A 400 -10.33 7.77 0.43
N TRP A 401 -11.22 7.92 1.41
CA TRP A 401 -10.82 8.18 2.80
C TRP A 401 -9.86 7.11 3.34
N GLN A 402 -9.99 5.85 2.90
CA GLN A 402 -9.09 4.76 3.28
C GLN A 402 -7.65 5.02 2.80
N SER A 403 -7.49 5.43 1.54
CA SER A 403 -6.16 5.72 0.99
C SER A 403 -5.59 7.03 1.51
N VAL A 404 -6.39 8.08 1.58
CA VAL A 404 -5.97 9.38 2.14
C VAL A 404 -5.53 9.20 3.60
N GLY A 405 -6.31 8.49 4.40
CA GLY A 405 -5.97 8.21 5.80
C GLY A 405 -4.62 7.51 5.94
N LEU A 406 -4.37 6.45 5.15
CA LEU A 406 -3.10 5.74 5.19
C LEU A 406 -1.92 6.60 4.67
N TYR A 407 -2.11 7.35 3.59
CA TYR A 407 -1.06 8.20 3.03
C TYR A 407 -0.69 9.37 3.93
N LEU A 408 -1.60 9.85 4.78
CA LEU A 408 -1.29 10.82 5.82
C LEU A 408 -0.62 10.17 7.05
N LEU A 409 -1.09 8.98 7.45
CA LEU A 409 -0.52 8.28 8.61
C LEU A 409 0.93 7.84 8.38
N LYS A 410 1.31 7.41 7.17
CA LYS A 410 2.68 6.98 6.85
C LYS A 410 3.75 8.04 7.25
N PRO A 411 3.74 9.26 6.70
CA PRO A 411 4.75 10.26 7.03
C PRO A 411 4.66 10.72 8.49
N ILE A 412 3.46 10.81 9.06
CA ILE A 412 3.26 11.21 10.47
C ILE A 412 3.90 10.18 11.42
N ILE A 413 3.67 8.89 11.20
CA ILE A 413 4.23 7.83 12.06
C ILE A 413 5.75 7.75 11.91
N HIS A 414 6.28 7.88 10.69
CA HIS A 414 7.73 7.92 10.49
C HIS A 414 8.37 9.16 11.11
N TRP A 415 7.71 10.32 11.01
CA TRP A 415 8.13 11.56 11.67
C TRP A 415 8.10 11.44 13.21
N LEU A 416 7.01 10.91 13.78
CA LEU A 416 6.90 10.66 15.22
C LEU A 416 8.00 9.71 15.70
N PHE A 417 8.25 8.64 14.94
CA PHE A 417 9.32 7.69 15.24
C PHE A 417 10.69 8.36 15.21
N GLY A 418 10.98 9.15 14.18
CA GLY A 418 12.24 9.90 14.04
C GLY A 418 12.51 10.89 15.17
N ASN A 419 11.47 11.50 15.72
CA ASN A 419 11.59 12.40 16.86
C ASN A 419 11.55 11.66 18.21
N SER A 420 11.02 10.43 18.24
CA SER A 420 11.03 9.57 19.43
C SER A 420 12.42 9.03 19.74
N VAL A 421 13.20 8.76 18.69
CA VAL A 421 14.59 8.28 18.78
C VAL A 421 15.47 9.03 17.79
N SER A 422 16.42 9.80 18.31
CA SER A 422 17.33 10.60 17.50
C SER A 422 18.75 10.43 17.98
N GLU A 423 19.69 10.43 17.04
CA GLU A 423 21.10 10.58 17.37
C GLU A 423 21.38 11.99 17.88
N LEU A 424 22.14 12.08 18.96
CA LEU A 424 22.58 13.31 19.58
C LEU A 424 24.11 13.35 19.52
N TYR A 425 24.67 14.42 18.97
CA TYR A 425 26.12 14.59 18.92
C TYR A 425 26.59 15.39 20.14
N GLY A 426 27.54 14.85 20.89
CA GLY A 426 28.15 15.53 22.03
C GLY A 426 29.45 16.22 21.65
N ASP A 427 29.39 17.53 21.41
CA ASP A 427 30.52 18.36 20.95
C ASP A 427 31.82 18.15 21.75
N ASP A 428 31.73 18.11 23.09
CA ASP A 428 32.93 18.00 23.95
C ASP A 428 33.49 16.57 24.05
N THR A 429 32.75 15.56 23.56
CA THR A 429 33.12 14.15 23.71
C THR A 429 33.37 13.45 22.39
N GLY A 430 32.90 14.02 21.27
CA GLY A 430 32.91 13.38 19.96
C GLY A 430 32.02 12.14 19.84
N TYR A 431 31.25 11.80 20.89
CA TYR A 431 30.38 10.65 20.92
C TYR A 431 28.98 10.97 20.38
N VAL A 432 28.36 9.93 19.82
CA VAL A 432 26.95 9.94 19.39
C VAL A 432 26.15 9.18 20.44
N PHE A 433 25.10 9.82 20.96
CA PHE A 433 24.18 9.26 21.94
C PHE A 433 22.82 9.01 21.30
N GLY A 434 22.09 8.00 21.77
CA GLY A 434 20.67 7.85 21.44
C GLY A 434 19.84 8.68 22.43
N LEU A 435 19.18 9.72 21.93
CA LEU A 435 18.19 10.46 22.70
C LEU A 435 16.81 9.83 22.47
N MET A 436 16.13 9.53 23.57
CA MET A 436 14.75 9.06 23.56
C MET A 436 13.85 10.13 24.17
N ASP A 437 12.91 10.66 23.40
CA ASP A 437 12.02 11.75 23.83
C ASP A 437 10.64 11.21 24.25
N PRO A 438 10.27 11.26 25.55
CA PRO A 438 9.01 10.68 26.02
C PRO A 438 7.76 11.28 25.37
N PRO A 439 7.58 12.61 25.25
CA PRO A 439 6.50 13.20 24.45
C PRO A 439 6.32 12.61 23.05
N TYR A 440 7.39 12.46 22.27
CA TYR A 440 7.28 11.88 20.93
C TYR A 440 6.99 10.38 20.96
N THR A 441 7.58 9.63 21.90
CA THR A 441 7.25 8.19 22.05
C THR A 441 5.78 7.99 22.44
N ALA A 442 5.21 8.87 23.29
CA ALA A 442 3.80 8.86 23.62
C ALA A 442 2.92 9.21 22.41
N GLY A 443 3.35 10.19 21.60
CA GLY A 443 2.73 10.51 20.32
C GLY A 443 2.75 9.32 19.35
N LEU A 444 3.88 8.61 19.26
CA LEU A 444 4.02 7.40 18.46
C LEU A 444 3.10 6.27 18.97
N ALA A 445 2.93 6.11 20.29
CA ALA A 445 1.99 5.15 20.87
C ALA A 445 0.54 5.48 20.46
N GLY A 446 0.15 6.76 20.55
CA GLY A 446 -1.14 7.24 20.07
C GLY A 446 -1.33 7.00 18.57
N GLY A 447 -0.32 7.30 17.76
CA GLY A 447 -0.31 7.04 16.32
C GLY A 447 -0.45 5.54 15.99
N ALA A 448 0.30 4.68 16.68
CA ALA A 448 0.22 3.23 16.52
C ALA A 448 -1.20 2.72 16.85
N LEU A 449 -1.82 3.23 17.93
CA LEU A 449 -3.20 2.93 18.29
C LEU A 449 -4.18 3.35 17.19
N VAL A 450 -4.02 4.57 16.63
CA VAL A 450 -4.85 5.04 15.51
C VAL A 450 -4.72 4.11 14.30
N VAL A 451 -3.50 3.70 13.94
CA VAL A 451 -3.26 2.74 12.84
C VAL A 451 -3.90 1.39 13.14
N ALA A 452 -3.81 0.88 14.38
CA ALA A 452 -4.41 -0.38 14.82
C ALA A 452 -5.94 -0.34 14.73
N VAL A 453 -6.56 0.73 15.22
CA VAL A 453 -8.01 0.94 15.15
C VAL A 453 -8.45 1.09 13.69
N PHE A 454 -7.72 1.86 12.89
CA PHE A 454 -8.00 2.02 11.46
C PHE A 454 -7.96 0.68 10.72
N ALA A 455 -6.88 -0.10 10.90
CA ALA A 455 -6.74 -1.43 10.30
C ALA A 455 -7.84 -2.41 10.77
N THR A 456 -8.19 -2.34 12.06
CA THR A 456 -9.29 -3.08 12.69
C THR A 456 -10.62 -2.76 12.01
N VAL A 457 -10.98 -1.48 11.90
CA VAL A 457 -12.22 -1.05 11.26
C VAL A 457 -12.32 -1.60 9.83
N LEU A 458 -11.24 -1.52 9.05
CA LEU A 458 -11.21 -2.07 7.68
C LEU A 458 -11.37 -3.58 7.64
N ALA A 459 -10.66 -4.31 8.50
CA ALA A 459 -10.64 -5.77 8.49
C ALA A 459 -11.95 -6.40 9.00
N TRP A 460 -12.63 -5.74 9.95
CA TRP A 460 -13.91 -6.17 10.51
C TRP A 460 -15.12 -5.61 9.77
N HIS A 461 -14.94 -4.65 8.85
CA HIS A 461 -16.05 -4.11 8.07
C HIS A 461 -16.77 -5.24 7.33
N ARG A 462 -18.09 -5.35 7.57
CA ARG A 462 -18.98 -6.28 6.88
C ARG A 462 -19.79 -5.52 5.84
N PRO A 463 -19.54 -5.75 4.54
CA PRO A 463 -20.31 -5.10 3.49
C PRO A 463 -21.77 -5.50 3.60
N LYS A 464 -22.66 -4.51 3.45
CA LYS A 464 -24.11 -4.72 3.43
C LYS A 464 -24.59 -4.89 1.99
N GLY A 465 -25.69 -5.62 1.83
CA GLY A 465 -26.37 -5.77 0.55
C GLY A 465 -26.20 -7.16 -0.06
N ALA A 466 -27.12 -7.46 -0.99
CA ALA A 466 -27.32 -8.79 -1.57
C ALA A 466 -26.16 -9.29 -2.42
N ILE A 467 -25.31 -8.39 -2.95
CA ILE A 467 -24.21 -8.81 -3.81
C ILE A 467 -23.11 -9.54 -3.01
N PRO A 468 -22.55 -10.64 -3.52
CA PRO A 468 -21.50 -11.37 -2.81
C PRO A 468 -20.23 -10.52 -2.63
N SER A 469 -19.55 -10.67 -1.48
CA SER A 469 -18.26 -10.00 -1.27
C SER A 469 -17.13 -10.69 -2.03
N THR A 470 -16.27 -9.88 -2.64
CA THR A 470 -15.14 -10.35 -3.44
C THR A 470 -13.79 -9.96 -2.83
N TRP A 471 -13.71 -8.81 -2.15
CA TRP A 471 -12.49 -8.27 -1.54
C TRP A 471 -11.28 -8.24 -2.50
N GLY A 472 -11.54 -8.10 -3.80
CA GLY A 472 -10.51 -8.12 -4.83
C GLY A 472 -10.12 -9.50 -5.37
N HIS A 473 -10.85 -10.57 -5.02
CA HIS A 473 -10.58 -11.92 -5.52
C HIS A 473 -10.98 -12.06 -7.00
N ILE A 474 -10.00 -12.28 -7.87
CA ILE A 474 -10.14 -12.19 -9.34
C ILE A 474 -11.08 -13.27 -9.87
N GLN A 475 -10.89 -14.53 -9.45
CA GLN A 475 -11.75 -15.61 -9.91
C GLN A 475 -13.19 -15.46 -9.42
N THR A 476 -13.40 -14.93 -8.20
CA THR A 476 -14.76 -14.69 -7.71
C THR A 476 -15.43 -13.61 -8.55
N LEU A 477 -14.74 -12.51 -8.86
CA LEU A 477 -15.29 -11.48 -9.76
C LEU A 477 -15.60 -12.03 -11.16
N ALA A 478 -14.73 -12.88 -11.69
CA ALA A 478 -14.96 -13.56 -12.96
C ALA A 478 -16.20 -14.49 -12.94
N ASP A 479 -16.47 -15.14 -11.81
CA ASP A 479 -17.64 -16.02 -11.62
C ASP A 479 -18.94 -15.24 -11.36
N LEU A 480 -18.83 -14.04 -10.80
CA LEU A 480 -19.99 -13.18 -10.51
C LEU A 480 -20.45 -12.40 -11.75
N ILE A 481 -19.53 -11.94 -12.59
CA ILE A 481 -19.84 -11.06 -13.71
C ILE A 481 -20.10 -11.90 -14.96
N ASP A 482 -21.38 -12.01 -15.31
CA ASP A 482 -21.88 -12.71 -16.49
C ASP A 482 -21.73 -11.87 -17.76
N ASP A 483 -22.02 -10.57 -17.68
CA ASP A 483 -21.93 -9.63 -18.79
C ASP A 483 -21.00 -8.46 -18.46
N TRP A 484 -19.80 -8.50 -19.07
CA TRP A 484 -18.81 -7.42 -19.01
C TRP A 484 -19.20 -6.19 -19.83
N GLY A 485 -20.38 -6.19 -20.46
CA GLY A 485 -20.95 -5.14 -21.31
C GLY A 485 -20.36 -5.13 -22.71
N VAL A 486 -21.21 -5.15 -23.73
CA VAL A 486 -20.81 -4.99 -25.14
C VAL A 486 -20.68 -3.49 -25.45
N GLY A 487 -19.49 -3.01 -25.82
CA GLY A 487 -19.27 -1.62 -26.29
C GLY A 487 -18.91 -0.58 -25.21
N LYS A 488 -19.17 0.71 -25.50
CA LYS A 488 -18.77 1.93 -24.74
C LYS A 488 -19.37 2.08 -23.32
N VAL A 489 -20.02 1.06 -22.77
CA VAL A 489 -20.64 1.17 -21.44
C VAL A 489 -19.54 1.18 -20.38
N GLU A 490 -19.14 2.38 -19.96
CA GLU A 490 -18.11 2.65 -18.97
C GLU A 490 -18.44 2.09 -17.58
N LYS A 491 -19.68 1.68 -17.33
CA LYS A 491 -20.16 1.23 -16.01
C LYS A 491 -20.69 -0.20 -16.05
N LEU A 492 -20.51 -0.91 -14.94
CA LEU A 492 -21.04 -2.25 -14.71
C LEU A 492 -22.19 -2.16 -13.70
N TYR A 493 -23.26 -2.91 -13.95
CA TYR A 493 -24.43 -2.99 -13.07
C TYR A 493 -24.69 -4.45 -12.69
N TRP A 494 -25.22 -4.67 -11.49
CA TRP A 494 -25.60 -5.96 -10.95
C TRP A 494 -27.12 -6.12 -10.93
N GLY A 495 -27.63 -7.22 -11.49
CA GLY A 495 -29.05 -7.55 -11.58
C GLY A 495 -29.63 -7.33 -12.99
N ASP A 496 -30.95 -7.54 -13.13
CA ASP A 496 -31.65 -7.30 -14.40
C ASP A 496 -31.44 -5.85 -14.87
N LYS A 497 -31.03 -5.72 -16.14
CA LYS A 497 -30.72 -4.45 -16.80
C LYS A 497 -31.97 -3.70 -17.25
#